data_AF-A0A357IAI1-F1
#
_entry.id   AF-A0A357IAI1-F1
#
_cell.length_a   1.000
_cell.length_b   1.000
_cell.length_c   1.000
_cell.angle_alpha   90.00
_cell.angle_beta   90.00
_cell.angle_gamma   90.00
#
_symmetry.space_group_name_H-M   'P 1'
#
loop_
_entity.id
_entity.type
_entity.pdbx_description
1 polymer ?
#
loop_
_entity_poly.entity_id
_entity_poly.type
_entity_poly.pdbx_seq_one_letter_code
_entity_poly.pdbx_strand_id
1 'polypeptide(L)'
;MFSDTHYSAPKMLAPLMLAAFAGHVQADFRVMPYVQNPSPTAMTIMWFSDDAKVGTLSVAGIGSYLSTPVIAADLAYHANEIENHFQGTDPGAPYLHRVRVEDLQPGSHYSYQVYQDGETFQAAFRTAPEYHQAVRFIVYADSETEPESTGKTRRWSQPYGDWDRQYHVDQTEGYHQNLKVMQSRHPDFIAIAGDLVESGNEQRDWDEFWYHNAGSYGTLAS
;
A
#
# COMPACT_ATOMS: atom_id res chain seq x y z
N MET A 1 70.67 -4.88 -23.09
CA MET A 1 70.00 -5.69 -24.14
C MET A 1 68.64 -6.05 -23.59
N PHE A 2 67.59 -5.63 -24.31
CA PHE A 2 66.14 -5.80 -24.12
C PHE A 2 65.72 -7.10 -23.40
N SER A 3 64.63 -7.21 -22.62
CA SER A 3 63.34 -6.52 -22.69
C SER A 3 62.57 -6.62 -21.36
N ASP A 4 62.00 -5.50 -20.89
CA ASP A 4 60.85 -5.49 -19.99
C ASP A 4 59.61 -5.87 -20.80
N THR A 5 59.01 -7.03 -20.50
CA THR A 5 57.68 -7.40 -21.01
C THR A 5 56.61 -6.75 -20.14
N HIS A 6 56.16 -5.56 -20.54
CA HIS A 6 54.89 -5.00 -20.08
C HIS A 6 53.73 -5.85 -20.62
N TYR A 7 53.06 -6.59 -19.73
CA TYR A 7 51.78 -7.20 -20.03
C TYR A 7 50.69 -6.12 -19.93
N SER A 8 50.27 -5.59 -21.07
CA SER A 8 49.12 -4.66 -21.13
C SER A 8 47.84 -5.49 -21.05
N ALA A 9 47.14 -5.40 -19.92
CA ALA A 9 45.80 -5.95 -19.79
C ALA A 9 44.84 -5.23 -20.78
N PRO A 10 43.94 -5.95 -21.49
CA PRO A 10 42.95 -5.30 -22.32
C PRO A 10 41.95 -4.56 -21.41
N LYS A 11 41.71 -3.28 -21.69
CA LYS A 11 40.59 -2.53 -21.10
C LYS A 11 39.30 -3.17 -21.60
N MET A 12 38.67 -4.00 -20.78
CA MET A 12 37.27 -4.38 -21.00
C MET A 12 36.43 -3.12 -20.84
N LEU A 13 35.88 -2.61 -21.94
CA LEU A 13 34.72 -1.74 -21.87
C LEU A 13 33.59 -2.56 -21.25
N ALA A 14 33.23 -2.26 -20.00
CA ALA A 14 31.98 -2.73 -19.44
C ALA A 14 30.84 -2.12 -20.26
N PRO A 15 29.89 -2.92 -20.78
CA PRO A 15 28.71 -2.35 -21.40
C PRO A 15 27.93 -1.62 -20.30
N LEU A 16 27.74 -0.31 -20.48
CA LEU A 16 26.80 0.47 -19.71
C LEU A 16 25.40 -0.09 -20.01
N MET A 17 24.91 -1.01 -19.17
CA MET A 17 23.52 -1.41 -19.17
C MET A 17 22.70 -0.19 -18.76
N LEU A 18 22.18 0.52 -19.76
CA LEU A 18 21.09 1.46 -19.57
C LEU A 18 19.89 0.62 -19.13
N ALA A 19 19.66 0.53 -17.83
CA ALA A 19 18.41 -0.01 -17.30
C ALA A 19 17.31 0.96 -17.74
N ALA A 20 16.61 0.61 -18.82
CA ALA A 20 15.36 1.24 -19.14
C ALA A 20 14.41 0.89 -18.00
N PHE A 21 14.07 1.87 -17.17
CA PHE A 21 12.87 1.79 -16.35
C PHE A 21 11.70 1.69 -17.33
N ALA A 22 11.23 0.47 -17.55
CA ALA A 22 9.92 0.27 -18.13
C ALA A 22 8.94 0.98 -17.20
N GLY A 23 8.25 2.01 -17.70
CA GLY A 23 7.14 2.61 -16.99
C GLY A 23 6.22 1.47 -16.55
N HIS A 24 5.97 1.38 -15.25
CA HIS A 24 4.96 0.46 -14.78
C HIS A 24 3.67 0.82 -15.51
N VAL A 25 3.10 -0.17 -16.20
CA VAL A 25 1.69 -0.13 -16.57
C VAL A 25 0.98 0.13 -15.26
N GLN A 26 0.40 1.32 -15.16
CA GLN A 26 -0.38 1.78 -14.03
C GLN A 26 -1.40 0.70 -13.73
N ALA A 27 -1.32 0.09 -12.54
CA ALA A 27 -2.32 -0.85 -12.10
C ALA A 27 -3.67 -0.12 -12.15
N ASP A 28 -4.72 -0.77 -12.66
CA ASP A 28 -6.05 -0.15 -12.79
C ASP A 28 -6.60 0.28 -11.41
N PHE A 29 -6.03 -0.28 -10.35
CA PHE A 29 -6.14 0.19 -8.97
C PHE A 29 -4.98 1.09 -8.59
N ARG A 30 -5.29 2.35 -8.26
CA ARG A 30 -4.35 3.24 -7.56
C ARG A 30 -4.16 2.83 -6.10
N VAL A 31 -5.24 2.39 -5.46
CA VAL A 31 -5.25 1.71 -4.15
C VAL A 31 -6.13 0.49 -4.30
N MET A 32 -5.62 -0.69 -3.93
CA MET A 32 -6.37 -1.94 -4.04
C MET A 32 -7.59 -1.94 -3.11
N PRO A 33 -8.61 -2.75 -3.39
CA PRO A 33 -9.78 -2.86 -2.53
C PRO A 33 -9.47 -3.15 -1.07
N TYR A 34 -10.11 -2.38 -0.19
CA TYR A 34 -10.04 -2.50 1.26
C TYR A 34 -11.42 -2.33 1.91
N VAL A 35 -11.56 -2.77 3.16
CA VAL A 35 -12.84 -2.82 3.88
C VAL A 35 -12.91 -1.85 5.05
N GLN A 36 -14.07 -1.23 5.26
CA GLN A 36 -14.33 -0.28 6.34
C GLN A 36 -15.78 -0.32 6.82
N ASN A 37 -16.04 0.38 7.94
CA ASN A 37 -17.36 0.58 8.52
C ASN A 37 -18.12 -0.75 8.78
N PRO A 38 -17.51 -1.75 9.42
CA PRO A 38 -18.17 -3.03 9.66
C PRO A 38 -19.42 -2.86 10.53
N SER A 39 -20.49 -3.59 10.22
CA SER A 39 -21.60 -3.85 11.12
C SER A 39 -21.92 -5.35 11.14
N PRO A 40 -22.86 -5.81 11.98
CA PRO A 40 -23.31 -7.20 11.94
C PRO A 40 -23.91 -7.60 10.59
N THR A 41 -24.51 -6.66 9.87
CA THR A 41 -25.28 -6.95 8.65
C THR A 41 -24.76 -6.23 7.41
N ALA A 42 -23.62 -5.54 7.50
CA ALA A 42 -23.10 -4.78 6.37
C ALA A 42 -21.59 -4.54 6.44
N MET A 43 -20.98 -4.36 5.27
CA MET A 43 -19.56 -4.01 5.08
C MET A 43 -19.43 -2.99 3.95
N THR A 44 -18.47 -2.06 4.08
CA THR A 44 -18.14 -1.14 2.99
C THR A 44 -16.84 -1.59 2.35
N ILE A 45 -16.84 -1.75 1.02
CA ILE A 45 -15.64 -2.00 0.22
C ILE A 45 -15.31 -0.71 -0.53
N MET A 46 -14.04 -0.31 -0.47
CA MET A 46 -13.51 0.91 -1.06
C MET A 46 -12.24 0.63 -1.86
N TRP A 47 -12.01 1.39 -2.93
CA TRP A 47 -10.76 1.36 -3.70
C TRP A 47 -10.60 2.70 -4.45
N PHE A 48 -9.41 2.93 -5.01
CA PHE A 48 -9.15 4.08 -5.86
C PHE A 48 -8.67 3.64 -7.23
N SER A 49 -9.09 4.36 -8.27
CA SER A 49 -8.60 4.22 -9.65
C SER A 49 -8.10 5.57 -10.17
N ASP A 50 -7.46 5.54 -11.34
CA ASP A 50 -6.95 6.75 -12.00
C ASP A 50 -7.95 7.41 -12.95
N ASP A 51 -9.03 6.71 -13.28
CA ASP A 51 -10.09 7.25 -14.13
C ASP A 51 -11.50 6.98 -13.57
N ALA A 52 -12.48 7.65 -14.18
CA ALA A 52 -13.88 7.59 -13.75
C ALA A 52 -14.63 6.34 -14.23
N LYS A 53 -13.96 5.27 -14.68
CA LYS A 53 -14.65 4.07 -15.15
C LYS A 53 -15.31 3.35 -13.99
N VAL A 54 -16.55 2.93 -14.18
CA VAL A 54 -17.30 2.15 -13.19
C VAL A 54 -16.64 0.79 -12.97
N GLY A 55 -16.22 0.50 -11.75
CA GLY A 55 -15.82 -0.84 -11.31
C GLY A 55 -17.01 -1.68 -10.83
N THR A 56 -16.81 -3.00 -10.79
CA THR A 56 -17.81 -3.99 -10.34
C THR A 56 -17.31 -4.74 -9.11
N LEU A 57 -18.08 -4.75 -8.04
CA LEU A 57 -17.88 -5.61 -6.86
C LEU A 57 -18.80 -6.83 -6.97
N SER A 58 -18.29 -8.02 -6.72
CA SER A 58 -19.10 -9.24 -6.58
C SER A 58 -18.80 -9.89 -5.23
N VAL A 59 -19.84 -10.17 -4.45
CA VAL A 59 -19.74 -10.82 -3.15
C VAL A 59 -20.39 -12.20 -3.23
N ALA A 60 -19.61 -13.23 -2.92
CA ALA A 60 -20.04 -14.62 -3.07
C ALA A 60 -21.30 -14.89 -2.24
N GLY A 61 -22.33 -15.43 -2.90
CA GLY A 61 -23.62 -15.74 -2.27
C GLY A 61 -24.52 -14.54 -1.97
N ILE A 62 -24.08 -13.31 -2.25
CA ILE A 62 -24.84 -12.07 -1.99
C ILE A 62 -25.27 -11.41 -3.32
N GLY A 63 -24.32 -11.13 -4.22
CA GLY A 63 -24.63 -10.51 -5.51
C GLY A 63 -23.51 -9.63 -6.06
N SER A 64 -23.83 -8.90 -7.13
CA SER A 64 -22.90 -7.97 -7.78
C SER A 64 -23.43 -6.53 -7.71
N TYR A 65 -22.49 -5.59 -7.58
CA TYR A 65 -22.73 -4.18 -7.37
C TYR A 65 -21.85 -3.37 -8.31
N LEU A 66 -22.41 -2.33 -8.90
CA LEU A 66 -21.64 -1.33 -9.64
C LEU A 66 -21.23 -0.22 -8.68
N SER A 67 -20.00 0.26 -8.84
CA SER A 67 -19.51 1.45 -8.14
C SER A 67 -19.98 2.74 -8.81
N THR A 68 -19.99 3.83 -8.05
CA THR A 68 -20.13 5.19 -8.58
C THR A 68 -18.85 5.95 -8.23
N PRO A 69 -17.90 6.08 -9.17
CA PRO A 69 -16.64 6.77 -8.90
C PRO A 69 -16.86 8.26 -8.63
N VAL A 70 -16.15 8.77 -7.62
CA VAL A 70 -16.16 10.20 -7.25
C VAL A 70 -14.72 10.68 -7.22
N ILE A 71 -14.42 11.77 -7.93
CA ILE A 71 -13.08 12.36 -7.91
C ILE A 71 -12.73 12.82 -6.48
N ALA A 72 -11.57 12.38 -5.98
CA ALA A 72 -11.04 12.72 -4.67
C ALA A 72 -10.00 13.84 -4.83
N ALA A 73 -10.47 15.04 -5.19
CA ALA A 73 -9.61 16.19 -5.50
C ALA A 73 -8.66 16.59 -4.36
N ASP A 74 -9.02 16.30 -3.11
CA ASP A 74 -8.19 16.55 -1.93
C ASP A 74 -6.95 15.63 -1.87
N LEU A 75 -6.88 14.58 -2.69
CA LEU A 75 -5.74 13.66 -2.82
C LEU A 75 -4.89 13.96 -4.07
N ALA A 76 -5.04 15.14 -4.67
CA ALA A 76 -4.16 15.58 -5.74
C ALA A 76 -2.76 15.90 -5.21
N TYR A 77 -1.73 15.54 -5.99
CA TYR A 77 -0.34 15.91 -5.68
C TYR A 77 -0.15 17.42 -5.75
N HIS A 78 0.64 17.97 -4.84
CA HIS A 78 0.99 19.38 -4.90
C HIS A 78 1.96 19.66 -6.06
N ALA A 79 2.02 20.91 -6.54
CA ALA A 79 2.83 21.28 -7.71
C ALA A 79 4.32 20.97 -7.54
N ASN A 80 4.86 21.09 -6.33
CA ASN A 80 6.26 20.73 -6.03
C ASN A 80 6.47 19.21 -6.13
N GLU A 81 5.51 18.38 -5.74
CA GLU A 81 5.58 16.93 -5.88
C GLU A 81 5.61 16.57 -7.37
N ILE A 82 4.71 17.17 -8.16
CA ILE A 82 4.64 17.00 -9.62
C ILE A 82 5.96 17.35 -10.31
N GLU A 83 6.54 18.50 -9.96
CA GLU A 83 7.81 18.95 -10.54
C GLU A 83 8.98 18.03 -10.16
N ASN A 84 9.11 17.70 -8.86
CA ASN A 84 10.29 17.01 -8.34
C ASN A 84 10.24 15.49 -8.51
N HIS A 85 9.06 14.88 -8.51
CA HIS A 85 8.90 13.42 -8.45
C HIS A 85 8.18 12.83 -9.66
N PHE A 86 7.44 13.65 -10.42
CA PHE A 86 6.72 13.20 -11.61
C PHE A 86 7.19 13.86 -12.91
N GLN A 87 8.38 14.48 -12.91
CA GLN A 87 8.98 15.12 -14.09
C GLN A 87 8.04 16.15 -14.75
N GLY A 88 7.21 16.82 -13.96
CA GLY A 88 6.22 17.79 -14.42
C GLY A 88 4.94 17.18 -15.01
N THR A 89 4.80 15.86 -15.04
CA THR A 89 3.58 15.18 -15.49
C THR A 89 2.66 14.93 -14.30
N ASP A 90 1.57 15.68 -14.22
CA ASP A 90 0.59 15.54 -13.14
C ASP A 90 -0.13 14.18 -13.25
N PRO A 91 -0.01 13.29 -12.24
CA PRO A 91 -0.76 12.03 -12.20
C PRO A 91 -2.28 12.20 -12.02
N GLY A 92 -2.75 13.40 -11.67
CA GLY A 92 -4.14 13.71 -11.40
C GLY A 92 -4.64 13.15 -10.06
N ALA A 93 -5.76 13.69 -9.60
CA ALA A 93 -6.48 13.19 -8.44
C ALA A 93 -7.14 11.83 -8.74
N PRO A 94 -7.14 10.89 -7.80
CA PRO A 94 -7.78 9.59 -8.00
C PRO A 94 -9.30 9.66 -7.93
N TYR A 95 -9.96 8.61 -8.40
CA TYR A 95 -11.40 8.40 -8.24
C TYR A 95 -11.66 7.40 -7.12
N LEU A 96 -12.39 7.82 -6.10
CA LEU A 96 -12.86 6.98 -5.02
C LEU A 96 -14.06 6.15 -5.47
N HIS A 97 -13.98 4.85 -5.26
CA HIS A 97 -15.09 3.93 -5.35
C HIS A 97 -15.50 3.49 -3.94
N ARG A 98 -16.80 3.54 -3.65
CA ARG A 98 -17.34 3.10 -2.36
C ARG A 98 -18.63 2.33 -2.60
N VAL A 99 -18.67 1.09 -2.14
CA VAL A 99 -19.86 0.23 -2.21
C VAL A 99 -20.19 -0.27 -0.81
N ARG A 100 -21.42 -0.01 -0.36
CA ARG A 100 -21.98 -0.59 0.87
C ARG A 100 -22.74 -1.86 0.50
N VAL A 101 -22.34 -2.98 1.09
CA VAL A 101 -23.02 -4.27 0.97
C VAL A 101 -23.82 -4.48 2.24
N GLU A 102 -25.12 -4.70 2.09
CA GLU A 102 -26.07 -4.89 3.19
C GLU A 102 -26.66 -6.31 3.17
N ASP A 103 -27.63 -6.57 4.06
CA ASP A 103 -28.31 -7.86 4.21
C ASP A 103 -27.36 -9.07 4.47
N LEU A 104 -26.21 -8.79 5.07
CA LEU A 104 -25.23 -9.80 5.45
C LEU A 104 -25.62 -10.49 6.77
N GLN A 105 -25.09 -11.70 6.97
CA GLN A 105 -25.23 -12.42 8.22
C GLN A 105 -24.12 -12.01 9.20
N PRO A 106 -24.42 -11.81 10.49
CA PRO A 106 -23.43 -11.51 11.53
C PRO A 106 -22.33 -12.56 11.68
N GLY A 107 -21.12 -12.12 12.02
CA GLY A 107 -19.96 -12.97 12.29
C GLY A 107 -19.53 -13.88 11.14
N SER A 108 -20.00 -13.62 9.92
CA SER A 108 -19.90 -14.51 8.76
C SER A 108 -18.83 -14.06 7.79
N HIS A 109 -18.17 -15.04 7.15
CA HIS A 109 -17.11 -14.79 6.17
C HIS A 109 -17.69 -14.69 4.77
N TYR A 110 -17.23 -13.68 4.01
CA TYR A 110 -17.61 -13.46 2.63
C TYR A 110 -16.37 -13.25 1.78
N SER A 111 -16.21 -14.08 0.75
CA SER A 111 -15.26 -13.80 -0.32
C SER A 111 -15.85 -12.77 -1.27
N TYR A 112 -15.03 -11.85 -1.74
CA TYR A 112 -15.42 -10.85 -2.72
C TYR A 112 -14.36 -10.69 -3.81
N GLN A 113 -14.81 -10.15 -4.94
CA GLN A 113 -13.99 -9.82 -6.09
C GLN A 113 -14.33 -8.40 -6.54
N VAL A 114 -13.32 -7.60 -6.84
CA VAL A 114 -13.50 -6.30 -7.51
C VAL A 114 -12.85 -6.39 -8.89
N TYR A 115 -13.58 -5.95 -9.90
CA TYR A 115 -13.08 -5.74 -11.25
C TYR A 115 -13.02 -4.24 -11.54
N GLN A 116 -11.87 -3.76 -11.98
CA GLN A 116 -11.64 -2.37 -12.40
C GLN A 116 -10.78 -2.42 -13.67
N ASP A 117 -11.30 -1.87 -14.76
CA ASP A 117 -10.61 -1.66 -16.06
C ASP A 117 -9.80 -2.79 -16.70
N GLY A 118 -9.98 -4.05 -16.28
CA GLY A 118 -9.26 -5.20 -16.85
C GLY A 118 -8.54 -6.00 -15.78
N GLU A 119 -8.24 -5.37 -14.65
CA GLU A 119 -7.73 -6.02 -13.46
C GLU A 119 -8.82 -6.56 -12.55
N THR A 120 -8.44 -7.59 -11.81
CA THR A 120 -9.28 -8.26 -10.83
C THR A 120 -8.51 -8.41 -9.54
N PHE A 121 -9.13 -7.98 -8.45
CA PHE A 121 -8.68 -8.21 -7.09
C PHE A 121 -9.65 -9.13 -6.35
N GLN A 122 -9.13 -10.01 -5.49
CA GLN A 122 -9.94 -10.94 -4.69
C GLN A 122 -9.45 -10.94 -3.24
N ALA A 123 -10.39 -10.89 -2.30
CA ALA A 123 -10.12 -11.03 -0.87
C ALA A 123 -11.37 -11.54 -0.14
N ALA A 124 -11.35 -11.49 1.18
CA ALA A 124 -12.49 -11.90 2.00
C ALA A 124 -12.55 -11.06 3.28
N PHE A 125 -13.77 -10.75 3.72
CA PHE A 125 -14.00 -10.06 4.99
C PHE A 125 -14.91 -10.88 5.90
N ARG A 126 -14.96 -10.46 7.16
CA ARG A 126 -15.90 -10.99 8.16
C ARG A 126 -16.76 -9.87 8.71
N THR A 127 -18.07 -10.06 8.79
CA THR A 127 -18.98 -9.10 9.45
C THR A 127 -18.80 -9.11 10.96
N ALA A 128 -19.19 -8.02 11.61
CA ALA A 128 -19.15 -7.96 13.07
C ALA A 128 -20.09 -9.03 13.68
N PRO A 129 -19.79 -9.59 14.87
CA PRO A 129 -20.72 -10.48 15.56
C PRO A 129 -21.92 -9.70 16.13
N GLU A 130 -23.05 -10.37 16.43
CA GLU A 130 -24.20 -9.72 17.06
C GLU A 130 -23.90 -9.26 18.50
N TYR A 131 -23.54 -10.17 19.42
CA TYR A 131 -23.19 -9.84 20.81
C TYR A 131 -22.31 -10.91 21.49
N HIS A 132 -21.56 -10.51 22.52
CA HIS A 132 -20.83 -11.36 23.49
C HIS A 132 -19.93 -12.46 22.91
N GLN A 133 -19.12 -12.11 21.91
CA GLN A 133 -18.09 -13.00 21.39
C GLN A 133 -16.70 -12.46 21.73
N ALA A 134 -15.75 -13.37 21.88
CA ALA A 134 -14.35 -12.99 21.97
C ALA A 134 -13.96 -12.33 20.65
N VAL A 135 -13.33 -11.15 20.74
CA VAL A 135 -12.74 -10.46 19.59
C VAL A 135 -11.25 -10.33 19.80
N ARG A 136 -10.49 -10.41 18.72
CA ARG A 136 -9.07 -10.08 18.66
C ARG A 136 -8.94 -8.78 17.88
N PHE A 137 -8.30 -7.79 18.50
CA PHE A 137 -7.95 -6.57 17.80
C PHE A 137 -6.49 -6.25 18.01
N ILE A 138 -5.92 -5.53 17.05
CA ILE A 138 -4.57 -4.99 17.12
C ILE A 138 -4.68 -3.48 17.09
N VAL A 139 -3.91 -2.82 17.94
CA VAL A 139 -3.73 -1.37 17.91
C VAL A 139 -2.27 -1.09 17.59
N TYR A 140 -2.02 -0.21 16.63
CA TYR A 140 -0.68 0.27 16.31
C TYR A 140 -0.73 1.76 15.93
N ALA A 141 0.43 2.39 15.84
CA ALA A 141 0.62 3.77 15.44
C ALA A 141 2.07 3.94 14.95
N ASP A 142 2.48 5.17 14.66
CA ASP A 142 3.87 5.55 14.41
C ASP A 142 4.49 4.74 13.24
N SER A 143 3.71 4.59 12.17
CA SER A 143 4.22 3.99 10.93
C SER A 143 5.00 5.02 10.12
N GLU A 144 4.58 6.28 10.20
CA GLU A 144 5.25 7.46 9.64
C GLU A 144 5.76 7.25 8.21
N THR A 145 5.01 6.57 7.34
CA THR A 145 5.52 6.16 6.03
C THR A 145 6.03 7.34 5.21
N GLU A 146 7.23 7.22 4.64
CA GLU A 146 7.84 8.16 3.69
C GLU A 146 8.68 7.43 2.62
N PRO A 147 8.50 7.71 1.31
CA PRO A 147 9.26 7.05 0.24
C PRO A 147 10.77 7.25 0.40
N GLU A 148 11.15 8.37 1.00
CA GLU A 148 12.53 8.78 1.25
C GLU A 148 13.26 7.85 2.23
N SER A 149 12.55 7.09 3.08
CA SER A 149 13.17 6.12 3.99
C SER A 149 13.41 4.75 3.38
N THR A 150 12.83 4.44 2.21
CA THR A 150 13.07 3.16 1.53
C THR A 150 14.58 2.97 1.25
N GLY A 151 15.14 1.83 1.67
CA GLY A 151 16.55 1.50 1.49
C GLY A 151 17.52 2.22 2.43
N LYS A 152 17.02 3.00 3.40
CA LYS A 152 17.85 3.78 4.34
C LYS A 152 17.57 3.38 5.78
N THR A 153 18.49 2.62 6.37
CA THR A 153 18.45 2.33 7.81
C THR A 153 18.74 3.61 8.62
N ARG A 154 18.10 3.73 9.78
CA ARG A 154 18.38 4.82 10.73
C ARG A 154 19.37 4.38 11.80
N ARG A 155 20.12 5.34 12.30
CA ARG A 155 21.09 5.11 13.37
C ARG A 155 20.38 4.83 14.69
N TRP A 156 20.89 3.84 15.43
CA TRP A 156 20.41 3.50 16.76
C TRP A 156 21.57 3.41 17.75
N SER A 157 21.88 4.52 18.42
CA SER A 157 23.09 4.64 19.23
C SER A 157 22.97 4.18 20.67
N GLN A 158 21.77 3.83 21.13
CA GLN A 158 21.53 3.38 22.51
C GLN A 158 21.86 1.88 22.68
N PRO A 159 22.17 1.40 23.90
CA PRO A 159 22.38 2.16 25.13
C PRO A 159 23.84 2.64 25.35
N TYR A 160 24.79 2.28 24.48
CA TYR A 160 26.23 2.50 24.73
C TYR A 160 26.91 3.53 23.83
N GLY A 161 26.15 4.31 23.06
CA GLY A 161 26.70 5.37 22.21
C GLY A 161 27.51 4.86 21.03
N ASP A 162 27.25 3.65 20.54
CA ASP A 162 27.84 3.18 19.28
C ASP A 162 27.32 4.05 18.13
N TRP A 163 28.21 4.83 17.50
CA TRP A 163 27.83 5.76 16.44
C TRP A 163 27.63 5.06 15.10
N ASP A 164 28.17 3.85 14.94
CA ASP A 164 28.09 3.06 13.71
C ASP A 164 26.91 2.08 13.73
N ARG A 165 26.27 1.89 14.89
CA ARG A 165 25.09 1.03 15.02
C ARG A 165 23.88 1.58 14.28
N GLN A 166 23.35 0.76 13.37
CA GLN A 166 22.13 1.02 12.61
C GLN A 166 21.02 0.06 13.01
N TYR A 167 19.76 0.44 12.78
CA TYR A 167 18.68 -0.53 12.70
C TYR A 167 18.97 -1.54 11.58
N HIS A 168 18.50 -2.78 11.76
CA HIS A 168 18.76 -3.86 10.80
C HIS A 168 17.98 -3.72 9.49
N VAL A 169 16.88 -2.97 9.52
CA VAL A 169 15.97 -2.75 8.39
C VAL A 169 15.64 -1.27 8.30
N ASP A 170 15.22 -0.84 7.11
CA ASP A 170 14.63 0.48 6.90
C ASP A 170 13.16 0.50 7.37
N GLN A 171 12.51 1.66 7.25
CA GLN A 171 11.13 1.85 7.67
C GLN A 171 10.17 0.99 6.85
N THR A 172 10.30 0.98 5.52
CA THR A 172 9.44 0.22 4.60
C THR A 172 9.45 -1.28 4.93
N GLU A 173 10.63 -1.89 5.07
CA GLU A 173 10.74 -3.30 5.45
C GLU A 173 10.29 -3.52 6.90
N GLY A 174 10.61 -2.62 7.83
CA GLY A 174 10.14 -2.69 9.21
C GLY A 174 8.60 -2.71 9.31
N TYR A 175 7.92 -1.81 8.60
CA TYR A 175 6.47 -1.73 8.58
C TYR A 175 5.85 -2.95 7.90
N HIS A 176 6.39 -3.37 6.76
CA HIS A 176 5.95 -4.60 6.07
C HIS A 176 6.01 -5.83 7.00
N GLN A 177 7.09 -5.98 7.77
CA GLN A 177 7.21 -7.09 8.72
C GLN A 177 6.22 -6.97 9.89
N ASN A 178 5.97 -5.76 10.39
CA ASN A 178 4.91 -5.53 11.38
C ASN A 178 3.55 -5.99 10.84
N LEU A 179 3.17 -5.60 9.63
CA LEU A 179 1.89 -5.99 9.01
C LEU A 179 1.78 -7.50 8.82
N LYS A 180 2.86 -8.19 8.43
CA LYS A 180 2.89 -9.67 8.37
C LYS A 180 2.61 -10.30 9.74
N VAL A 181 3.22 -9.77 10.80
CA VAL A 181 2.95 -10.24 12.16
C VAL A 181 1.48 -10.00 12.51
N MET A 182 0.94 -8.81 12.25
CA MET A 182 -0.47 -8.50 12.50
C MET A 182 -1.39 -9.47 11.76
N GLN A 183 -1.17 -9.69 10.46
CA GLN A 183 -1.95 -10.61 9.64
C GLN A 183 -1.90 -12.04 10.20
N SER A 184 -0.72 -12.51 10.63
CA SER A 184 -0.56 -13.86 11.21
C SER A 184 -1.35 -14.07 12.51
N ARG A 185 -1.76 -12.99 13.18
CA ARG A 185 -2.61 -13.06 14.37
C ARG A 185 -4.08 -13.14 14.02
N HIS A 186 -4.50 -12.99 12.77
CA HIS A 186 -5.90 -13.01 12.34
C HIS A 186 -6.80 -12.11 13.22
N PRO A 187 -6.54 -10.79 13.29
CA PRO A 187 -7.40 -9.87 14.03
C PRO A 187 -8.79 -9.77 13.37
N ASP A 188 -9.82 -9.56 14.17
CA ASP A 188 -11.17 -9.23 13.71
C ASP A 188 -11.26 -7.76 13.23
N PHE A 189 -10.46 -6.87 13.83
CA PHE A 189 -10.26 -5.52 13.34
C PHE A 189 -8.92 -4.95 13.80
N ILE A 190 -8.48 -3.91 13.10
CA ILE A 190 -7.26 -3.16 13.43
C ILE A 190 -7.66 -1.71 13.68
N ALA A 191 -7.11 -1.14 14.76
CA ALA A 191 -7.24 0.29 15.06
C ALA A 191 -5.87 0.94 14.92
N ILE A 192 -5.83 2.11 14.29
CA ILE A 192 -4.60 2.88 14.13
C ILE A 192 -4.72 4.16 14.94
N ALA A 193 -3.80 4.38 15.87
CA ALA A 193 -3.93 5.42 16.88
C ALA A 193 -3.26 6.76 16.52
N GLY A 194 -2.66 6.87 15.33
CA GLY A 194 -2.06 8.11 14.84
C GLY A 194 -0.78 7.85 14.06
N ASP A 195 -0.15 8.94 13.62
CA ASP A 195 1.18 8.99 13.01
C ASP A 195 1.36 7.96 11.89
N LEU A 196 0.46 8.07 10.90
CA LEU A 196 0.38 7.16 9.75
C LEU A 196 1.51 7.40 8.75
N VAL A 197 1.75 8.68 8.46
CA VAL A 197 2.62 9.20 7.41
C VAL A 197 3.56 10.23 8.04
N GLU A 198 4.80 10.34 7.54
CA GLU A 198 5.77 11.31 8.06
C GLU A 198 5.29 12.75 7.81
N SER A 199 4.88 13.03 6.57
CA SER A 199 4.40 14.34 6.14
C SER A 199 2.98 14.27 5.61
N GLY A 200 1.99 14.58 6.46
CA GLY A 200 0.57 14.55 6.08
C GLY A 200 0.15 15.50 4.94
N ASN A 201 1.02 16.44 4.54
CA ASN A 201 0.84 17.36 3.43
C ASN A 201 1.54 16.93 2.13
N GLU A 202 2.12 15.73 2.10
CA GLU A 202 2.73 15.11 0.92
C GLU A 202 1.91 13.88 0.52
N GLN A 203 1.34 13.87 -0.69
CA GLN A 203 0.45 12.79 -1.12
C GLN A 203 1.21 11.47 -1.31
N ARG A 204 2.49 11.51 -1.69
CA ARG A 204 3.32 10.30 -1.86
C ARG A 204 3.48 9.50 -0.57
N ASP A 205 3.50 10.16 0.59
CA ASP A 205 3.57 9.47 1.90
C ASP A 205 2.29 8.68 2.17
N TRP A 206 1.13 9.24 1.80
CA TRP A 206 -0.15 8.54 1.86
C TRP A 206 -0.21 7.37 0.88
N ASP A 207 0.36 7.53 -0.32
CA ASP A 207 0.44 6.44 -1.30
C ASP A 207 1.27 5.27 -0.75
N GLU A 208 2.40 5.53 -0.08
CA GLU A 208 3.18 4.47 0.56
C GLU A 208 2.41 3.78 1.69
N PHE A 209 1.70 4.54 2.52
CA PHE A 209 0.81 3.96 3.54
C PHE A 209 -0.18 2.97 2.91
N TRP A 210 -0.77 3.32 1.77
CA TRP A 210 -1.69 2.45 1.04
C TRP A 210 -1.00 1.30 0.31
N TYR A 211 0.22 1.45 -0.21
CA TYR A 211 1.00 0.34 -0.75
C TYR A 211 1.24 -0.77 0.29
N HIS A 212 1.41 -0.37 1.55
CA HIS A 212 1.51 -1.28 2.69
C HIS A 212 0.20 -1.96 3.09
N ASN A 213 -0.90 -1.21 3.16
CA ASN A 213 -2.15 -1.70 3.75
C ASN A 213 -3.11 -2.31 2.73
N ALA A 214 -3.12 -1.82 1.50
CA ALA A 214 -3.98 -2.26 0.40
C ALA A 214 -3.29 -2.02 -0.95
N GLY A 215 -2.14 -2.65 -1.16
CA GLY A 215 -1.34 -2.46 -2.37
C GLY A 215 -0.21 -3.48 -2.54
N SER A 216 0.87 -3.03 -3.17
CA SER A 216 1.97 -3.88 -3.64
C SER A 216 2.78 -4.56 -2.54
N TYR A 217 2.82 -4.00 -1.33
CA TYR A 217 3.54 -4.57 -0.19
C TYR A 217 2.65 -5.42 0.71
N GLY A 218 1.34 -5.18 0.73
CA GLY A 218 0.43 -5.92 1.59
C GLY A 218 -1.04 -5.56 1.39
N THR A 219 -1.90 -6.47 1.86
CA THR A 219 -3.36 -6.38 1.71
C THR A 219 -4.04 -6.56 3.06
N LEU A 220 -3.45 -6.06 4.15
CA LEU A 220 -3.97 -6.24 5.50
C LEU A 220 -5.35 -5.61 5.70
N ALA A 221 -5.64 -4.52 4.97
CA ALA A 221 -6.92 -3.83 5.00
C ALA A 221 -7.98 -4.44 4.07
N SER A 222 -7.63 -5.47 3.28
CA SER A 222 -8.48 -6.10 2.26
C SER A 222 -9.36 -7.23 2.77
#